data_AF-A0A3L6JT75-F1
#
_entry.id   AF-A0A3L6JT75-F1
#
_cell.length_a   1.000
_cell.length_b   1.000
_cell.length_c   1.000
_cell.angle_alpha   90.00
_cell.angle_beta   90.00
_cell.angle_gamma   90.00
#
_symmetry.space_group_name_H-M   'P 1'
#
loop_
_entity.id
_entity.type
_entity.pdbx_description
1 polymer ?
#
loop_
_entity_poly.entity_id
_entity_poly.type
_entity_poly.pdbx_seq_one_letter_code
_entity_poly.pdbx_strand_id
1 'polypeptide(L)'
;MPLIHHLRKDSGQAFLKVQPFQVSKNDSSAFIRARITVMDHFGTQLFQRMPSGCVRKSSAKIITQRARWLVGCAMPKTRVSSGVSGLDKILGGGYIQGRTALLAGGPGTGKSILSWHFLLDGISKGEHGVLLTLDQSSENIQDDMTDFGWDSRGAVKSKSLTILSGSMTLVPVEKGYEYVIGFDHPLLKEQPFTVARLASLVKQKAAETGAVRLVVDGLGPLLEVAGNRFEVRQTVYSFMREIITKNTTALLTHELKTGQDARSNEMPFFICDTVVKLDMVYSGGDFVRTMRVIKMRGSSHVMRPIIFKIGADGIVAFPDARLPD
;
A
#
# COMPACT_ATOMS: atom_id res chain seq x y z
N MET A 1 29.14 33.34 23.96
CA MET A 1 29.52 32.37 22.90
C MET A 1 28.27 31.72 22.33
N PRO A 2 28.19 31.45 21.01
CA PRO A 2 27.09 30.71 20.42
C PRO A 2 27.06 29.26 20.94
N LEU A 3 25.87 28.77 21.29
CA LEU A 3 25.66 27.35 21.59
C LEU A 3 25.36 26.63 20.27
N ILE A 4 26.14 25.58 19.97
CA ILE A 4 25.91 24.69 18.84
C ILE A 4 25.33 23.39 19.39
N HIS A 5 24.13 23.03 18.97
CA HIS A 5 23.51 21.75 19.30
C HIS A 5 23.52 20.84 18.08
N HIS A 6 24.06 19.63 18.26
CA HIS A 6 24.06 18.57 17.26
C HIS A 6 22.70 17.87 17.23
N LEU A 7 22.04 17.85 16.07
CA LEU A 7 20.91 16.98 15.81
C LEU A 7 21.41 15.76 15.03
N ARG A 8 21.50 14.59 15.69
CA ARG A 8 21.80 13.33 15.01
C ARG A 8 20.50 12.69 14.50
N LYS A 9 20.44 12.37 13.21
CA LYS A 9 19.55 11.34 12.65
C LYS A 9 20.24 10.67 11.45
N ASP A 10 19.93 9.39 11.23
CA ASP A 10 20.65 8.42 10.38
C ASP A 10 20.63 8.66 8.86
N SER A 11 20.50 9.91 8.40
CA SER A 11 20.58 10.22 6.96
C SER A 11 21.05 11.64 6.61
N GLY A 12 21.77 12.33 7.52
CA GLY A 12 22.43 13.60 7.24
C GLY A 12 22.53 14.50 8.48
N GLN A 13 23.71 15.07 8.76
CA GLN A 13 23.92 15.98 9.89
C GLN A 13 23.46 17.40 9.53
N ALA A 14 22.54 17.96 10.31
CA ALA A 14 22.23 19.38 10.30
C ALA A 14 22.54 19.98 11.68
N PHE A 15 22.99 21.24 11.71
CA PHE A 15 23.39 21.91 12.94
C PHE A 15 22.47 23.10 13.25
N LEU A 16 22.13 23.24 14.53
CA LEU A 16 21.45 24.44 15.04
C LEU A 16 22.50 25.36 15.68
N LYS A 17 22.68 26.56 15.12
CA LYS A 17 23.50 27.62 15.70
C LYS A 17 22.59 28.64 16.39
N VAL A 18 22.74 28.79 17.70
CA VAL A 18 21.97 29.75 18.50
C VAL A 18 22.87 30.93 18.87
N GLN A 19 22.53 32.12 18.37
CA GLN A 19 23.25 33.37 18.67
C GLN A 19 22.36 34.32 19.48
N PRO A 20 22.78 34.78 20.68
CA PRO A 20 22.06 35.80 21.41
C PRO A 20 22.12 37.13 20.65
N PHE A 21 20.97 37.81 20.52
CA PHE A 21 20.84 39.06 19.77
C PHE A 21 20.41 40.26 20.64
N GLN A 22 19.76 40.02 21.78
CA GLN A 22 19.43 41.08 22.74
C GLN A 22 19.24 40.49 24.15
N VAL A 23 19.84 41.13 25.16
CA VAL A 23 19.64 40.79 26.57
C VAL A 23 18.93 41.97 27.23
N SER A 24 17.68 41.76 27.66
CA SER A 24 16.96 42.72 28.51
C SER A 24 17.05 42.23 29.96
N LYS A 25 17.51 43.09 30.86
CA LYS A 25 17.44 42.88 32.30
C LYS A 25 16.28 43.73 32.83
N ASN A 26 15.22 43.07 33.29
CA ASN A 26 14.33 43.66 34.29
C ASN A 26 14.40 42.78 35.55
N ASP A 27 14.38 43.45 36.71
CA ASP A 27 14.54 42.85 38.01
C ASP A 27 13.57 41.67 38.18
N SER A 28 14.15 40.52 38.55
CA SER A 28 13.57 39.18 38.73
C SER A 28 13.50 38.19 37.53
N SER A 29 13.81 38.57 36.28
CA SER A 29 14.05 37.55 35.22
C SER A 29 14.85 38.03 34.00
N ALA A 30 15.96 37.34 33.68
CA ALA A 30 16.75 37.59 32.47
C ALA A 30 16.14 36.86 31.26
N PHE A 31 15.63 37.60 30.28
CA PHE A 31 15.17 37.07 29.00
C PHE A 31 16.23 37.31 27.93
N ILE A 32 16.54 36.26 27.17
CA ILE A 32 17.44 36.34 26.02
C ILE A 32 16.60 36.18 24.76
N ARG A 33 16.64 37.18 23.87
CA ARG A 33 16.23 37.00 22.47
C ARG A 33 17.39 36.39 21.71
N ALA A 34 17.17 35.22 21.12
CA ALA A 34 18.17 34.52 20.34
C ALA A 34 17.74 34.41 18.88
N ARG A 35 18.70 34.56 17.95
CA ARG A 35 18.54 34.21 16.55
C ARG A 35 18.98 32.75 16.38
N ILE A 36 18.11 31.94 15.79
CA ILE A 36 18.37 30.54 15.49
C ILE A 36 18.62 30.42 13.99
N THR A 37 19.77 29.85 13.63
CA THR A 37 20.13 29.57 12.24
C THR A 37 20.28 28.06 12.05
N VAL A 38 19.62 27.51 11.03
CA VAL A 38 19.80 26.12 10.60
C VAL A 38 20.87 26.10 9.51
N MET A 39 21.89 25.25 9.69
CA MET A 39 22.99 25.10 8.75
C MET A 39 23.09 23.64 8.30
N ASP A 40 23.47 23.43 7.04
CA ASP A 40 23.81 22.10 6.52
C ASP A 40 25.20 21.63 7.03
N HIS A 41 25.63 20.45 6.59
CA HIS A 41 26.92 19.89 7.00
C HIS A 41 28.13 20.67 6.44
N PHE A 42 27.94 21.48 5.40
CA PHE A 42 28.96 22.31 4.75
C PHE A 42 29.00 23.74 5.29
N GLY A 43 28.13 24.08 6.26
CA GLY A 43 28.06 25.42 6.84
C GLY A 43 27.21 26.40 6.04
N THR A 44 26.43 25.94 5.06
CA THR A 44 25.49 26.77 4.30
C THR A 44 24.25 27.05 5.15
N GLN A 45 23.88 28.33 5.26
CA GLN A 45 22.68 28.74 5.99
C GLN A 45 21.41 28.41 5.18
N LEU A 46 20.56 27.52 5.72
CA LEU A 46 19.37 27.03 5.02
C LEU A 46 18.14 27.96 5.15
N PHE A 47 18.06 28.79 6.21
CA PHE A 47 16.94 29.70 6.46
C PHE A 47 17.36 30.96 7.23
N GLN A 48 16.69 32.11 6.99
CA GLN A 48 17.11 33.42 7.52
C GLN A 48 16.18 34.07 8.56
N ARG A 49 14.91 33.63 8.72
CA ARG A 49 13.97 34.26 9.68
C ARG A 49 13.08 33.24 10.39
N MET A 50 13.20 33.18 11.72
CA MET A 50 12.18 32.66 12.63
C MET A 50 11.57 33.82 13.44
N PRO A 51 10.33 33.70 13.98
CA PRO A 51 9.79 34.68 14.90
C PRO A 51 10.64 34.75 16.18
N SER A 52 10.83 35.96 16.71
CA SER A 52 11.58 36.21 17.94
C SER A 52 10.88 35.59 19.16
N GLY A 53 11.36 34.45 19.64
CA GLY A 53 10.91 33.83 20.90
C GLY A 53 11.72 34.30 22.11
N CYS A 54 11.06 34.47 23.26
CA CYS A 54 11.70 34.75 24.56
C CYS A 54 12.17 33.45 25.22
N VAL A 55 13.45 33.36 25.60
CA VAL A 55 14.01 32.16 26.27
C VAL A 55 14.39 32.49 27.71
N ARG A 56 13.90 31.71 28.68
CA ARG A 56 14.37 31.71 30.07
C ARG A 56 15.68 30.91 30.18
N LYS A 57 16.68 31.45 30.91
CA LYS A 57 18.04 30.88 31.02
C LYS A 57 18.11 29.39 31.40
N SER A 58 17.11 28.83 32.08
CA SER A 58 17.11 27.44 32.58
C SER A 58 16.40 26.42 31.68
N SER A 59 15.86 26.81 30.51
CA SER A 59 14.94 25.95 29.73
C SER A 59 15.31 25.80 28.25
N ALA A 60 16.58 25.53 27.95
CA ALA A 60 17.03 25.23 26.57
C ALA A 60 16.41 23.94 25.97
N LYS A 61 15.74 23.10 26.78
CA LYS A 61 15.09 21.85 26.34
C LYS A 61 13.78 22.03 25.57
N ILE A 62 13.12 23.20 25.65
CA ILE A 62 11.77 23.37 25.07
C ILE A 62 11.83 23.66 23.55
N ILE A 63 12.95 24.17 23.04
CA ILE A 63 13.05 24.62 21.64
C ILE A 63 13.35 23.47 20.66
N THR A 64 13.96 22.37 21.11
CA THR A 64 14.24 21.21 20.25
C THR A 64 12.98 20.45 19.83
N GLN A 65 11.90 20.49 20.61
CA GLN A 65 10.63 19.84 20.22
C GLN A 65 9.87 20.64 19.15
N ARG A 66 9.92 21.98 19.18
CA ARG A 66 9.26 22.83 18.16
C ARG A 66 10.09 23.01 16.88
N ALA A 67 11.42 22.99 16.96
CA ALA A 67 12.29 23.08 15.79
C ALA A 67 12.23 21.83 14.89
N ARG A 68 11.78 20.67 15.42
CA ARG A 68 11.58 19.43 14.66
C ARG A 68 10.57 19.56 13.51
N TRP A 69 9.70 20.56 13.56
CA TRP A 69 8.62 20.78 12.59
C TRP A 69 9.01 21.64 11.38
N LEU A 70 10.20 22.25 11.36
CA LEU A 70 10.57 23.27 10.38
C LEU A 70 11.65 22.85 9.38
N VAL A 71 12.18 21.63 9.49
CA VAL A 71 12.76 20.94 8.34
C VAL A 71 11.56 20.36 7.59
N GLY A 72 11.47 20.50 6.27
CA GLY A 72 10.40 19.94 5.43
C GLY A 72 10.31 18.41 5.47
N CYS A 73 10.16 17.82 6.65
CA CYS A 73 9.81 16.44 6.88
C CYS A 73 8.35 16.31 6.47
N ALA A 74 8.13 15.74 5.29
CA ALA A 74 6.85 15.13 4.98
C ALA A 74 6.42 14.32 6.21
N MET A 75 5.20 14.60 6.72
CA MET A 75 4.60 13.83 7.80
C MET A 75 4.74 12.34 7.49
N PRO A 76 5.12 11.49 8.46
CA PRO A 76 5.22 10.06 8.22
C PRO A 76 3.88 9.57 7.66
N LYS A 77 3.93 8.95 6.49
CA LYS A 77 2.72 8.46 5.80
C LYS A 77 2.07 7.38 6.65
N THR A 78 0.75 7.47 6.83
CA THR A 78 -0.04 6.44 7.52
C THR A 78 0.12 5.10 6.82
N ARG A 79 0.23 4.04 7.61
CA ARG A 79 0.44 2.67 7.14
C ARG A 79 -0.78 1.81 7.38
N VAL A 80 -1.02 0.86 6.49
CA VAL A 80 -2.04 -0.19 6.60
C VAL A 80 -1.34 -1.54 6.58
N SER A 81 -1.64 -2.37 7.58
CA SER A 81 -1.11 -3.74 7.71
C SER A 81 -1.47 -4.57 6.47
N SER A 82 -0.56 -5.43 6.03
CA SER A 82 -0.84 -6.44 5.01
C SER A 82 -1.58 -7.67 5.55
N GLY A 83 -1.73 -7.79 6.88
CA GLY A 83 -2.16 -9.02 7.56
C GLY A 83 -1.03 -10.02 7.78
N VAL A 84 0.11 -9.85 7.09
CA VAL A 84 1.28 -10.72 7.22
C VAL A 84 2.44 -9.95 7.83
N SER A 85 2.72 -10.19 9.12
CA SER A 85 3.74 -9.45 9.88
C SER A 85 5.15 -9.47 9.25
N GLY A 86 5.54 -10.60 8.63
CA GLY A 86 6.81 -10.71 7.90
C GLY A 86 6.87 -9.84 6.64
N LEU A 87 5.74 -9.65 5.96
CA LEU A 87 5.62 -8.74 4.82
C LEU A 87 5.64 -7.28 5.27
N ASP A 88 4.94 -6.95 6.37
CA ASP A 88 4.94 -5.59 6.91
C ASP A 88 6.34 -5.10 7.27
N LYS A 89 7.19 -5.98 7.82
CA LYS A 89 8.61 -5.68 8.09
C LYS A 89 9.36 -5.25 6.83
N ILE A 90 9.17 -5.93 5.70
CA ILE A 90 9.86 -5.57 4.45
C ILE A 90 9.25 -4.36 3.74
N LEU A 91 7.97 -4.05 4.00
CA LEU A 91 7.29 -2.83 3.53
C LEU A 91 7.58 -1.59 4.39
N GLY A 92 8.30 -1.74 5.51
CA GLY A 92 8.58 -0.65 6.44
C GLY A 92 7.37 -0.27 7.30
N GLY A 93 6.60 -1.28 7.74
CA GLY A 93 5.41 -1.14 8.57
C GLY A 93 4.07 -1.32 7.83
N GLY A 94 4.09 -1.92 6.64
CA GLY A 94 2.89 -2.16 5.82
C GLY A 94 2.73 -1.20 4.63
N TYR A 95 1.61 -1.34 3.92
CA TYR A 95 1.27 -0.52 2.76
C TYR A 95 1.04 0.95 3.16
N ILE A 96 1.20 1.88 2.22
CA ILE A 96 0.85 3.29 2.47
C ILE A 96 -0.65 3.46 2.27
N GLN A 97 -1.33 4.07 3.25
CA GLN A 97 -2.77 4.33 3.16
C GLN A 97 -3.13 5.19 1.93
N GLY A 98 -4.25 4.88 1.28
CA GLY A 98 -4.78 5.67 0.16
C GLY A 98 -4.00 5.45 -1.14
N ARG A 99 -3.22 4.37 -1.23
CA ARG A 99 -2.40 4.02 -2.41
C ARG A 99 -2.75 2.64 -2.94
N THR A 100 -2.21 2.34 -4.12
CA THR A 100 -2.30 1.03 -4.75
C THR A 100 -1.10 0.16 -4.46
N ALA A 101 -1.36 -1.12 -4.29
CA ALA A 101 -0.36 -2.17 -4.30
C ALA A 101 -0.76 -3.26 -5.29
N LEU A 102 0.20 -3.74 -6.08
CA LEU A 102 0.03 -4.88 -6.98
C LEU A 102 0.70 -6.11 -6.38
N LEU A 103 -0.03 -7.22 -6.32
CA LEU A 103 0.49 -8.55 -6.08
C LEU A 103 0.64 -9.26 -7.43
N ALA A 104 1.88 -9.44 -7.88
CA ALA A 104 2.18 -10.06 -9.16
C ALA A 104 2.87 -11.41 -8.96
N GLY A 105 2.46 -12.44 -9.69
CA GLY A 105 3.10 -13.75 -9.61
C GLY A 105 2.40 -14.79 -10.48
N GLY A 106 3.07 -15.90 -10.75
CA GLY A 106 2.48 -17.01 -11.50
C GLY A 106 1.28 -17.66 -10.77
N PRO A 107 0.58 -18.61 -11.42
CA PRO A 107 -0.51 -19.35 -10.80
C PRO A 107 0.00 -20.12 -9.56
N GLY A 108 -0.86 -20.26 -8.54
CA GLY A 108 -0.52 -21.01 -7.31
C GLY A 108 0.52 -20.37 -6.37
N THR A 109 0.99 -19.15 -6.68
CA THR A 109 1.98 -18.44 -5.85
C THR A 109 1.42 -17.88 -4.54
N GLY A 110 0.10 -17.73 -4.40
CA GLY A 110 -0.55 -17.26 -3.16
C GLY A 110 -1.05 -15.81 -3.18
N LYS A 111 -1.27 -15.22 -4.37
CA LYS A 111 -1.76 -13.84 -4.54
C LYS A 111 -3.10 -13.59 -3.84
N SER A 112 -4.09 -14.44 -4.10
CA SER A 112 -5.44 -14.35 -3.51
C SER A 112 -5.40 -14.53 -2.00
N ILE A 113 -4.67 -15.53 -1.50
CA ILE A 113 -4.50 -15.74 -0.05
C ILE A 113 -3.89 -14.50 0.61
N LEU A 114 -2.87 -13.88 0.00
CA LEU A 114 -2.28 -12.64 0.53
C LEU A 114 -3.26 -11.46 0.48
N SER A 115 -4.13 -11.39 -0.53
CA SER A 115 -5.15 -10.33 -0.60
C SER A 115 -6.25 -10.53 0.45
N TRP A 116 -6.59 -11.77 0.78
CA TRP A 116 -7.53 -12.11 1.84
C TRP A 116 -6.96 -11.77 3.23
N HIS A 117 -5.68 -12.06 3.48
CA HIS A 117 -4.95 -11.58 4.68
C HIS A 117 -5.12 -10.07 4.87
N PHE A 118 -4.96 -9.30 3.79
CA PHE A 118 -5.14 -7.86 3.82
C PHE A 118 -6.58 -7.46 4.17
N LEU A 119 -7.61 -8.08 3.60
CA LEU A 119 -9.01 -7.75 3.93
C LEU A 119 -9.36 -8.12 5.37
N LEU A 120 -9.05 -9.35 5.78
CA LEU A 120 -9.46 -9.93 7.05
C LEU A 120 -8.71 -9.31 8.24
N ASP A 121 -7.45 -8.89 8.06
CA ASP A 121 -6.74 -8.08 9.05
C ASP A 121 -7.46 -6.74 9.29
N GLY A 122 -8.05 -6.13 8.26
CA GLY A 122 -8.86 -4.91 8.42
C GLY A 122 -10.15 -5.18 9.16
N ILE A 123 -10.87 -6.23 8.74
CA ILE A 123 -12.15 -6.61 9.34
C ILE A 123 -11.99 -6.94 10.83
N SER A 124 -10.92 -7.66 11.21
CA SER A 124 -10.62 -7.93 12.63
C SER A 124 -10.33 -6.67 13.46
N LYS A 125 -9.98 -5.55 12.82
CA LYS A 125 -9.77 -4.23 13.43
C LYS A 125 -10.99 -3.31 13.33
N GLY A 126 -12.13 -3.83 12.88
CA GLY A 126 -13.37 -3.08 12.70
C GLY A 126 -13.44 -2.24 11.42
N GLU A 127 -12.52 -2.45 10.48
CA GLU A 127 -12.56 -1.80 9.16
C GLU A 127 -13.49 -2.56 8.22
N HIS A 128 -13.99 -1.87 7.18
CA HIS A 128 -14.79 -2.48 6.13
C HIS A 128 -13.93 -2.76 4.90
N GLY A 129 -14.20 -3.88 4.24
CA GLY A 129 -13.49 -4.37 3.08
C GLY A 129 -14.42 -4.63 1.89
N VAL A 130 -13.94 -4.34 0.68
CA VAL A 130 -14.59 -4.77 -0.57
C VAL A 130 -13.64 -5.70 -1.32
N LEU A 131 -14.15 -6.85 -1.74
CA LEU A 131 -13.47 -7.79 -2.63
C LEU A 131 -14.20 -7.79 -3.97
N LEU A 132 -13.55 -7.29 -5.02
CA LEU A 132 -13.93 -7.58 -6.39
C LEU A 132 -13.12 -8.78 -6.86
N THR A 133 -13.78 -9.86 -7.24
CA THR A 133 -13.17 -11.01 -7.93
C THR A 133 -13.73 -11.10 -9.35
N LEU A 134 -12.88 -11.44 -10.32
CA LEU A 134 -13.29 -11.58 -11.73
C LEU A 134 -13.12 -13.01 -12.28
N ASP A 135 -12.60 -13.92 -11.46
CA ASP A 135 -12.26 -15.29 -11.86
C ASP A 135 -12.95 -16.37 -11.00
N GLN A 136 -13.60 -15.99 -9.89
CA GLN A 136 -14.17 -16.95 -8.93
C GLN A 136 -15.55 -16.49 -8.43
N SER A 137 -16.42 -17.44 -8.06
CA SER A 137 -17.70 -17.14 -7.43
C SER A 137 -17.53 -16.70 -5.97
N SER A 138 -18.51 -15.96 -5.45
CA SER A 138 -18.52 -15.55 -4.04
C SER A 138 -18.59 -16.74 -3.09
N GLU A 139 -19.26 -17.82 -3.49
CA GLU A 139 -19.38 -19.06 -2.71
C GLU A 139 -18.03 -19.75 -2.57
N ASN A 140 -17.33 -19.99 -3.68
CA ASN A 140 -16.04 -20.67 -3.66
C ASN A 140 -15.00 -19.89 -2.85
N ILE A 141 -14.97 -18.55 -2.97
CA ILE A 141 -14.08 -17.72 -2.17
C ILE A 141 -14.38 -17.84 -0.68
N GLN A 142 -15.66 -17.82 -0.30
CA GLN A 142 -16.04 -17.94 1.11
C GLN A 142 -15.67 -19.32 1.67
N ASP A 143 -15.83 -20.37 0.88
CA ASP A 143 -15.43 -21.74 1.23
C ASP A 143 -13.91 -21.83 1.40
N ASP A 144 -13.13 -21.35 0.41
CA ASP A 144 -11.66 -21.32 0.48
C ASP A 144 -11.17 -20.53 1.73
N MET A 145 -11.78 -19.39 2.04
CA MET A 145 -11.46 -18.64 3.26
C MET A 145 -11.82 -19.40 4.53
N THR A 146 -12.92 -20.15 4.52
CA THR A 146 -13.36 -20.98 5.66
C THR A 146 -12.39 -22.13 5.92
N ASP A 147 -11.81 -22.72 4.86
CA ASP A 147 -10.80 -23.77 4.96
C ASP A 147 -9.51 -23.28 5.65
N PHE A 148 -9.21 -21.97 5.57
CA PHE A 148 -8.14 -21.33 6.34
C PHE A 148 -8.55 -20.92 7.77
N GLY A 149 -9.75 -21.31 8.21
CA GLY A 149 -10.30 -20.95 9.52
C GLY A 149 -10.82 -19.52 9.63
N TRP A 150 -11.02 -18.81 8.52
CA TRP A 150 -11.53 -17.44 8.54
C TRP A 150 -13.04 -17.37 8.37
N ASP A 151 -13.70 -16.59 9.23
CA ASP A 151 -15.15 -16.37 9.19
C ASP A 151 -15.55 -15.33 8.13
N SER A 152 -15.34 -15.68 6.86
CA SER A 152 -15.72 -14.86 5.71
C SER A 152 -17.25 -14.66 5.63
N ARG A 153 -18.02 -15.72 5.93
CA ARG A 153 -19.48 -15.71 5.90
C ARG A 153 -20.07 -14.78 6.96
N GLY A 154 -19.52 -14.77 8.17
CA GLY A 154 -19.88 -13.83 9.23
C GLY A 154 -19.53 -12.38 8.84
N ALA A 155 -18.38 -12.17 8.21
CA ALA A 155 -17.99 -10.85 7.69
C ALA A 155 -18.95 -10.34 6.59
N VAL A 156 -19.37 -11.21 5.68
CA VAL A 156 -20.37 -10.88 4.65
C VAL A 156 -21.73 -10.60 5.26
N LYS A 157 -22.19 -11.45 6.19
CA LYS A 157 -23.48 -11.29 6.87
C LYS A 157 -23.57 -9.99 7.68
N SER A 158 -22.47 -9.62 8.35
CA SER A 158 -22.35 -8.35 9.10
C SER A 158 -22.09 -7.13 8.22
N LYS A 159 -21.90 -7.33 6.90
CA LYS A 159 -21.55 -6.31 5.91
C LYS A 159 -20.18 -5.65 6.12
N SER A 160 -19.33 -6.21 6.98
CA SER A 160 -17.92 -5.77 7.09
C SER A 160 -17.10 -6.18 5.87
N LEU A 161 -17.52 -7.23 5.17
CA LEU A 161 -17.00 -7.64 3.87
C LEU A 161 -18.10 -7.57 2.81
N THR A 162 -17.84 -6.89 1.69
CA THR A 162 -18.69 -6.96 0.50
C THR A 162 -17.93 -7.67 -0.61
N ILE A 163 -18.51 -8.74 -1.16
CA ILE A 163 -17.93 -9.47 -2.30
C ILE A 163 -18.73 -9.12 -3.55
N LEU A 164 -18.03 -8.66 -4.59
CA LEU A 164 -18.55 -8.47 -5.94
C LEU A 164 -17.86 -9.52 -6.81
N SER A 165 -18.60 -10.53 -7.25
CA SER A 165 -18.06 -11.59 -8.11
C SER A 165 -18.52 -11.42 -9.55
N GLY A 166 -17.54 -11.28 -10.43
CA GLY A 166 -17.69 -11.49 -11.86
C GLY A 166 -17.05 -12.81 -12.27
N SER A 167 -17.58 -13.43 -13.30
CA SER A 167 -16.99 -14.63 -13.92
C SER A 167 -17.00 -14.49 -15.44
N MET A 168 -15.90 -14.89 -16.08
CA MET A 168 -15.85 -14.95 -17.54
C MET A 168 -16.79 -16.05 -18.06
N THR A 169 -17.69 -15.66 -18.95
CA THR A 169 -18.61 -16.55 -19.63
C THR A 169 -18.44 -16.39 -21.14
N LEU A 170 -18.44 -17.50 -21.86
CA LEU A 170 -18.42 -17.49 -23.32
C LEU A 170 -19.85 -17.39 -23.84
N VAL A 171 -20.15 -16.33 -24.59
CA VAL A 171 -21.49 -16.10 -25.17
C VAL A 171 -21.45 -16.19 -26.69
N PRO A 172 -22.44 -16.83 -27.32
CA PRO A 172 -22.54 -16.85 -28.78
C PRO A 172 -22.93 -15.47 -29.30
N VAL A 173 -22.25 -15.03 -30.36
CA VAL A 173 -22.56 -13.80 -31.12
C VAL A 173 -22.77 -14.18 -32.60
N GLU A 174 -23.26 -13.24 -33.42
CA GLU A 174 -23.57 -13.52 -34.85
C GLU A 174 -22.40 -14.18 -35.61
N LYS A 175 -21.15 -13.86 -35.23
CA LYS A 175 -19.93 -14.44 -35.81
C LYS A 175 -19.02 -15.06 -34.74
N GLY A 176 -19.50 -16.12 -34.11
CA GLY A 176 -18.68 -16.98 -33.25
C GLY A 176 -19.02 -16.80 -31.78
N TYR A 177 -17.99 -16.64 -30.95
CA TYR A 177 -18.13 -16.53 -29.51
C TYR A 177 -17.27 -15.40 -28.98
N GLU A 178 -17.79 -14.67 -28.01
CA GLU A 178 -17.07 -13.62 -27.30
C GLU A 178 -17.04 -13.93 -25.81
N TYR A 179 -15.92 -13.62 -25.16
CA TYR A 179 -15.84 -13.66 -23.70
C TYR A 179 -16.47 -12.40 -23.14
N VAL A 180 -17.43 -12.57 -22.24
CA VAL A 180 -18.03 -11.48 -21.45
C VAL A 180 -17.85 -11.77 -19.98
N ILE A 181 -17.71 -10.73 -19.18
CA ILE A 181 -17.68 -10.87 -17.71
C ILE A 181 -19.12 -10.78 -17.22
N GLY A 182 -19.68 -11.91 -16.82
CA GLY A 182 -20.99 -11.98 -16.18
C GLY A 182 -20.87 -11.62 -14.70
N PHE A 183 -21.81 -10.84 -14.18
CA PHE A 183 -21.86 -10.49 -12.75
C PHE A 183 -23.20 -10.90 -12.18
N ASP A 184 -23.18 -11.46 -10.97
CA ASP A 184 -24.40 -11.62 -10.19
C ASP A 184 -24.76 -10.32 -9.44
N HIS A 185 -24.92 -9.24 -10.20
CA HIS A 185 -25.32 -7.94 -9.65
C HIS A 185 -26.27 -7.22 -10.62
N PRO A 186 -27.45 -6.75 -10.19
CA PRO A 186 -28.46 -6.14 -11.08
C PRO A 186 -27.92 -5.01 -11.96
N LEU A 187 -27.07 -4.14 -11.40
CA LEU A 187 -26.44 -3.03 -12.15
C LEU A 187 -25.47 -3.46 -13.26
N LEU A 188 -25.10 -4.74 -13.31
CA LEU A 188 -24.20 -5.31 -14.33
C LEU A 188 -24.85 -6.48 -15.10
N LYS A 189 -26.06 -6.92 -14.69
CA LYS A 189 -26.79 -8.06 -15.26
C LYS A 189 -27.53 -7.71 -16.54
N GLU A 190 -27.96 -6.44 -16.68
CA GLU A 190 -28.65 -5.93 -17.87
C GLU A 190 -27.92 -4.68 -18.42
N GLN A 191 -27.85 -4.56 -19.75
CA GLN A 191 -27.15 -3.50 -20.52
C GLN A 191 -25.62 -3.65 -20.53
N PRO A 192 -24.90 -3.20 -21.58
CA PRO A 192 -23.52 -3.63 -21.83
C PRO A 192 -22.61 -3.37 -20.63
N PHE A 193 -21.89 -4.42 -20.23
CA PHE A 193 -20.83 -4.34 -19.25
C PHE A 193 -19.74 -3.39 -19.76
N THR A 194 -19.33 -2.45 -18.91
CA THR A 194 -18.17 -1.61 -19.18
C THR A 194 -17.30 -1.52 -17.93
N VAL A 195 -15.99 -1.39 -18.13
CA VAL A 195 -15.04 -1.21 -17.02
C VAL A 195 -15.38 0.03 -16.19
N ALA A 196 -15.92 1.08 -16.83
CA ALA A 196 -16.39 2.28 -16.13
C ALA A 196 -17.59 1.99 -15.21
N ARG A 197 -18.58 1.20 -15.65
CA ARG A 197 -19.71 0.80 -14.78
C ARG A 197 -19.25 -0.06 -13.61
N LEU A 198 -18.31 -0.99 -13.85
CA LEU A 198 -17.71 -1.78 -12.78
C LEU A 198 -17.00 -0.90 -11.75
N ALA A 199 -16.19 0.06 -12.22
CA ALA A 199 -15.50 1.00 -11.35
C ALA A 199 -16.48 1.82 -10.49
N SER A 200 -17.55 2.34 -11.11
CA SER A 200 -18.60 3.07 -10.42
C SER A 200 -19.32 2.21 -9.37
N LEU A 201 -19.62 0.95 -9.68
CA LEU A 201 -20.23 0.02 -8.73
C LEU A 201 -19.30 -0.25 -7.54
N VAL A 202 -18.02 -0.56 -7.80
CA VAL A 202 -17.02 -0.80 -6.76
C VAL A 202 -16.88 0.43 -5.86
N LYS A 203 -16.79 1.62 -6.46
CA LYS A 203 -16.71 2.89 -5.75
C LYS A 203 -17.95 3.15 -4.91
N GLN A 204 -19.14 2.92 -5.46
CA GLN A 204 -20.41 3.05 -4.76
C GLN A 204 -20.45 2.11 -3.54
N LYS A 205 -20.11 0.83 -3.72
CA LYS A 205 -20.09 -0.15 -2.63
C LYS A 205 -19.05 0.17 -1.57
N ALA A 206 -17.88 0.64 -1.97
CA ALA A 206 -16.85 1.10 -1.05
C ALA A 206 -17.31 2.33 -0.25
N ALA A 207 -18.04 3.26 -0.86
CA ALA A 207 -18.60 4.42 -0.17
C ALA A 207 -19.76 4.05 0.78
N GLU A 208 -20.69 3.20 0.35
CA GLU A 208 -21.83 2.72 1.16
C GLU A 208 -21.39 2.02 2.45
N THR A 209 -20.30 1.26 2.38
CA THR A 209 -19.74 0.50 3.51
C THR A 209 -18.68 1.25 4.30
N GLY A 210 -18.21 2.41 3.81
CA GLY A 210 -17.06 3.11 4.40
C GLY A 210 -15.76 2.30 4.31
N ALA A 211 -15.57 1.56 3.21
CA ALA A 211 -14.44 0.64 3.05
C ALA A 211 -13.08 1.34 3.05
N VAL A 212 -12.21 0.86 3.94
CA VAL A 212 -10.81 1.29 4.06
C VAL A 212 -9.91 0.40 3.20
N ARG A 213 -10.35 -0.83 2.91
CA ARG A 213 -9.59 -1.83 2.14
C ARG A 213 -10.38 -2.28 0.92
N LEU A 214 -9.74 -2.23 -0.23
CA LEU A 214 -10.30 -2.71 -1.48
C LEU A 214 -9.34 -3.74 -2.09
N VAL A 215 -9.86 -4.89 -2.48
CA VAL A 215 -9.12 -5.88 -3.27
C VAL A 215 -9.77 -6.03 -4.63
N VAL A 216 -8.94 -6.06 -5.66
CA VAL A 216 -9.31 -6.46 -7.03
C VAL A 216 -8.51 -7.72 -7.35
N ASP A 217 -9.14 -8.87 -7.21
CA ASP A 217 -8.53 -10.17 -7.47
C ASP A 217 -8.84 -10.62 -8.91
N GLY A 218 -7.77 -10.82 -9.68
CA GLY A 218 -7.85 -11.16 -11.10
C GLY A 218 -7.96 -9.92 -11.98
N LEU A 219 -6.86 -9.17 -12.19
CA LEU A 219 -6.87 -8.13 -13.24
C LEU A 219 -6.95 -8.69 -14.66
N GLY A 220 -6.61 -9.97 -14.85
CA GLY A 220 -6.53 -10.64 -16.16
C GLY A 220 -7.72 -10.35 -17.07
N PRO A 221 -8.96 -10.66 -16.64
CA PRO A 221 -10.17 -10.40 -17.44
C PRO A 221 -10.32 -8.93 -17.87
N LEU A 222 -9.94 -7.95 -17.04
CA LEU A 222 -9.99 -6.53 -17.42
C LEU A 222 -8.95 -6.18 -18.49
N LEU A 223 -7.78 -6.82 -18.45
CA LEU A 223 -6.73 -6.62 -19.45
C LEU A 223 -7.13 -7.22 -20.80
N GLU A 224 -7.84 -8.36 -20.79
CA GLU A 224 -8.32 -9.02 -22.01
C GLU A 224 -9.42 -8.20 -22.69
N VAL A 225 -10.37 -7.67 -21.93
CA VAL A 225 -11.44 -6.79 -22.45
C VAL A 225 -10.87 -5.50 -23.05
N ALA A 226 -9.77 -4.99 -22.50
CA ALA A 226 -9.17 -3.73 -22.94
C ALA A 226 -8.36 -3.86 -24.24
N GLY A 227 -8.31 -5.01 -24.91
CA GLY A 227 -7.74 -5.15 -26.24
C GLY A 227 -6.24 -4.88 -26.31
N ASN A 228 -5.84 -3.77 -26.95
CA ASN A 228 -4.43 -3.48 -27.21
C ASN A 228 -3.70 -2.82 -26.03
N ARG A 229 -2.36 -2.74 -26.11
CA ARG A 229 -1.55 -2.22 -24.99
C ARG A 229 -1.88 -0.78 -24.56
N PHE A 230 -2.28 0.09 -25.47
CA PHE A 230 -2.60 1.47 -25.11
C PHE A 230 -3.95 1.55 -24.38
N GLU A 231 -4.94 0.83 -24.88
CA GLU A 231 -6.27 0.74 -24.30
C GLU A 231 -6.25 0.09 -22.91
N VAL A 232 -5.45 -0.97 -22.71
CA VAL A 232 -5.21 -1.56 -21.39
C VAL A 232 -4.67 -0.52 -20.41
N ARG A 233 -3.74 0.34 -20.83
CA ARG A 233 -3.16 1.37 -19.95
C ARG A 233 -4.24 2.32 -19.49
N GLN A 234 -5.02 2.85 -20.43
CA GLN A 234 -6.08 3.82 -20.17
C GLN A 234 -7.19 3.20 -19.33
N THR A 235 -7.58 1.98 -19.64
CA THR A 235 -8.65 1.25 -18.97
C THR A 235 -8.28 0.95 -17.52
N VAL A 236 -7.13 0.32 -17.27
CA VAL A 236 -6.65 -0.02 -15.92
C VAL A 236 -6.37 1.24 -15.11
N TYR A 237 -5.77 2.26 -15.71
CA TYR A 237 -5.51 3.53 -15.04
C TYR A 237 -6.81 4.24 -14.63
N SER A 238 -7.78 4.32 -15.54
CA SER A 238 -9.07 4.97 -15.27
C SER A 238 -9.86 4.19 -14.23
N PHE A 239 -9.89 2.86 -14.33
CA PHE A 239 -10.49 1.98 -13.34
C PHE A 239 -9.90 2.21 -11.94
N MET A 240 -8.57 2.17 -11.81
CA MET A 240 -7.91 2.43 -10.53
C MET A 240 -8.16 3.83 -10.01
N ARG A 241 -8.08 4.86 -10.86
CA ARG A 241 -8.35 6.24 -10.43
C ARG A 241 -9.77 6.44 -9.90
N GLU A 242 -10.73 5.71 -10.45
CA GLU A 242 -12.12 5.81 -10.06
C GLU A 242 -12.40 5.14 -8.70
N ILE A 243 -11.79 3.98 -8.43
CA ILE A 243 -12.02 3.20 -7.20
C ILE A 243 -11.18 3.69 -6.01
N ILE A 244 -10.04 4.37 -6.23
CA ILE A 244 -9.18 4.85 -5.16
C ILE A 244 -9.73 6.15 -4.59
N THR A 245 -9.96 6.18 -3.28
CA THR A 245 -10.23 7.40 -2.52
C THR A 245 -9.06 7.72 -1.59
N LYS A 246 -9.05 8.90 -0.97
CA LYS A 246 -7.98 9.28 -0.02
C LYS A 246 -7.81 8.33 1.17
N ASN A 247 -8.89 7.64 1.57
CA ASN A 247 -8.90 6.78 2.74
C ASN A 247 -8.88 5.28 2.41
N THR A 248 -9.15 4.91 1.15
CA THR A 248 -9.20 3.51 0.71
C THR A 248 -7.86 3.07 0.13
N THR A 249 -7.29 2.00 0.68
CA THR A 249 -6.07 1.37 0.18
C THR A 249 -6.45 0.19 -0.70
N ALA A 250 -5.95 0.17 -1.93
CA ALA A 250 -6.34 -0.82 -2.93
C ALA A 250 -5.21 -1.81 -3.21
N LEU A 251 -5.53 -3.09 -3.18
CA LEU A 251 -4.62 -4.19 -3.49
C LEU A 251 -5.15 -4.92 -4.73
N LEU A 252 -4.33 -5.02 -5.77
CA LEU A 252 -4.71 -5.64 -7.04
C LEU A 252 -3.87 -6.88 -7.26
N THR A 253 -4.42 -7.93 -7.86
CA THR A 253 -3.65 -9.12 -8.24
C THR A 253 -3.49 -9.22 -9.75
N HIS A 254 -2.32 -9.68 -10.20
CA HIS A 254 -2.06 -9.93 -11.61
C HIS A 254 -1.22 -11.20 -11.78
N GLU A 255 -1.63 -12.04 -12.72
CA GLU A 255 -0.89 -13.23 -13.08
C GLU A 255 0.25 -12.92 -14.04
N LEU A 256 1.46 -13.35 -13.68
CA LEU A 256 2.61 -13.30 -14.56
C LEU A 256 2.66 -14.57 -15.41
N LYS A 257 2.87 -14.42 -16.72
CA LYS A 257 3.12 -15.57 -17.59
C LYS A 257 4.49 -16.18 -17.28
N THR A 258 4.57 -17.51 -17.26
CA THR A 258 5.79 -18.28 -16.96
C THR A 258 6.97 -17.82 -17.83
N GLY A 259 8.14 -17.62 -17.21
CA GLY A 259 9.36 -17.16 -17.90
C GLY A 259 9.48 -15.64 -18.08
N GLN A 260 8.48 -14.86 -17.68
CA GLN A 260 8.61 -13.40 -17.64
C GLN A 260 9.32 -12.96 -16.35
N ASP A 261 10.52 -12.43 -16.53
CA ASP A 261 11.26 -11.75 -15.48
C ASP A 261 10.51 -10.48 -15.07
N ALA A 262 10.50 -10.07 -13.80
CA ALA A 262 9.70 -8.92 -13.31
C ALA A 262 10.18 -7.53 -13.77
N ARG A 263 11.12 -7.50 -14.72
CA ARG A 263 11.39 -6.33 -15.57
C ARG A 263 10.53 -6.36 -16.84
N SER A 264 9.63 -7.34 -16.97
CA SER A 264 8.65 -7.43 -18.02
C SER A 264 7.88 -6.13 -18.06
N ASN A 265 7.68 -5.64 -19.27
CA ASN A 265 7.03 -4.36 -19.56
C ASN A 265 5.51 -4.47 -19.33
N GLU A 266 5.11 -5.19 -18.27
CA GLU A 266 3.73 -5.44 -17.91
C GLU A 266 3.14 -4.19 -17.29
N MET A 267 2.11 -3.68 -17.95
CA MET A 267 1.52 -2.38 -17.64
C MET A 267 1.14 -2.14 -16.18
N PRO A 268 0.52 -3.10 -15.46
CA PRO A 268 0.10 -2.87 -14.08
C PRO A 268 1.27 -2.47 -13.18
N PHE A 269 2.49 -2.92 -13.50
CA PHE A 269 3.71 -2.59 -12.75
C PHE A 269 4.04 -1.12 -12.81
N PHE A 270 3.71 -0.39 -13.88
CA PHE A 270 4.03 1.03 -13.98
C PHE A 270 3.01 1.92 -13.28
N ILE A 271 1.78 1.45 -13.17
CA ILE A 271 0.67 2.27 -12.71
C ILE A 271 0.56 2.22 -11.18
N CYS A 272 0.73 1.05 -10.56
CA CYS A 272 0.59 0.91 -9.11
C CYS A 272 1.70 1.61 -8.33
N ASP A 273 1.44 2.05 -7.09
CA ASP A 273 2.47 2.69 -6.26
C ASP A 273 3.45 1.68 -5.66
N THR A 274 2.93 0.54 -5.20
CA THR A 274 3.69 -0.56 -4.63
C THR A 274 3.54 -1.79 -5.53
N VAL A 275 4.61 -2.57 -5.72
CA VAL A 275 4.53 -3.87 -6.40
C VAL A 275 5.25 -4.90 -5.54
N VAL A 276 4.53 -5.93 -5.14
CA VAL A 276 5.05 -7.12 -4.45
C VAL A 276 4.98 -8.26 -5.44
N LYS A 277 6.13 -8.87 -5.73
CA LYS A 277 6.23 -10.04 -6.59
C LYS A 277 6.26 -11.30 -5.74
N LEU A 278 5.44 -12.29 -6.07
CA LEU A 278 5.44 -13.63 -5.51
C LEU A 278 6.00 -14.60 -6.56
N ASP A 279 6.96 -15.42 -6.16
CA ASP A 279 7.66 -16.39 -6.99
C ASP A 279 7.68 -17.77 -6.31
N MET A 280 7.83 -18.82 -7.12
CA MET A 280 8.23 -20.15 -6.65
C MET A 280 9.60 -20.46 -7.26
N VAL A 281 10.59 -20.66 -6.40
CA VAL A 281 11.97 -20.96 -6.81
C VAL A 281 12.32 -22.37 -6.39
N TYR A 282 13.05 -23.09 -7.24
CA TYR A 282 13.57 -24.40 -6.90
C TYR A 282 14.89 -24.24 -6.14
N SER A 283 14.97 -24.76 -4.91
CA SER A 283 16.14 -24.66 -4.05
C SER A 283 16.20 -25.87 -3.13
N GLY A 284 17.37 -26.49 -3.01
CA GLY A 284 17.58 -27.62 -2.10
C GLY A 284 16.75 -28.87 -2.39
N GLY A 285 16.31 -29.06 -3.64
CA GLY A 285 15.45 -30.19 -4.03
C GLY A 285 13.95 -29.89 -3.98
N ASP A 286 13.54 -28.75 -3.41
CA ASP A 286 12.15 -28.37 -3.17
C ASP A 286 11.76 -27.07 -3.88
N PHE A 287 10.46 -26.88 -4.11
CA PHE A 287 9.90 -25.59 -4.52
C PHE A 287 9.61 -24.73 -3.29
N VAL A 288 10.31 -23.61 -3.19
CA VAL A 288 10.19 -22.63 -2.11
C VAL A 288 9.45 -21.39 -2.61
N ARG A 289 8.39 -20.99 -1.91
CA ARG A 289 7.68 -19.74 -2.18
C ARG A 289 8.48 -18.56 -1.63
N THR A 290 8.64 -17.54 -2.46
CA THR A 290 9.34 -16.30 -2.12
C THR A 290 8.54 -15.08 -2.52
N MET A 291 8.69 -13.99 -1.78
CA MET A 291 8.13 -12.70 -2.16
C MET A 291 9.17 -11.59 -2.05
N ARG A 292 9.06 -10.58 -2.91
CA ARG A 292 9.92 -9.39 -2.87
C ARG A 292 9.16 -8.12 -3.24
N VAL A 293 9.50 -7.01 -2.60
CA VAL A 293 8.99 -5.70 -3.00
C VAL A 293 9.83 -5.20 -4.17
N ILE A 294 9.23 -5.06 -5.34
CA ILE A 294 9.89 -4.56 -6.56
C ILE A 294 10.03 -3.05 -6.50
N LYS A 295 8.97 -2.38 -6.03
CA LYS A 295 8.95 -0.94 -5.85
C LYS A 295 7.96 -0.55 -4.77
N MET A 296 8.22 0.61 -4.17
CA MET A 296 7.29 1.29 -3.27
C MET A 296 7.45 2.80 -3.41
N ARG A 297 6.54 3.47 -4.12
CA ARG A 297 6.67 4.91 -4.37
C ARG A 297 6.62 5.69 -3.05
N GLY A 298 7.64 6.50 -2.81
CA GLY A 298 7.74 7.39 -1.66
C GLY A 298 7.83 6.68 -0.31
N SER A 299 8.37 5.46 -0.28
CA SER A 299 8.90 4.81 0.93
C SER A 299 10.10 3.96 0.53
N SER A 300 11.08 3.84 1.42
CA SER A 300 12.06 2.76 1.32
C SER A 300 11.40 1.41 1.62
N HIS A 301 11.98 0.33 1.10
CA HIS A 301 11.59 -1.04 1.40
C HIS A 301 12.82 -1.94 1.35
N VAL A 302 12.69 -3.16 1.87
CA VAL A 302 13.75 -4.16 1.77
C VAL A 302 13.78 -4.71 0.33
N MET A 303 14.98 -4.74 -0.28
CA MET A 303 15.17 -5.10 -1.70
C MET A 303 15.30 -6.61 -1.96
N ARG A 304 15.65 -7.38 -0.93
CA ARG A 304 15.89 -8.82 -1.05
C ARG A 304 14.58 -9.62 -1.03
N PRO A 305 14.52 -10.79 -1.69
CA PRO A 305 13.42 -11.72 -1.50
C PRO A 305 13.41 -12.29 -0.08
N ILE A 306 12.21 -12.63 0.39
CA ILE A 306 11.98 -13.36 1.63
C ILE A 306 11.18 -14.63 1.36
N ILE A 307 11.37 -15.65 2.19
CA ILE A 307 10.64 -16.91 2.10
C ILE A 307 9.30 -16.76 2.81
N PHE A 308 8.27 -17.43 2.30
CA PHE A 308 7.02 -17.62 3.04
C PHE A 308 6.46 -19.02 2.82
N LYS A 309 5.59 -19.43 3.73
CA LYS A 309 4.82 -20.67 3.64
C LYS A 309 3.34 -20.35 3.70
N ILE A 310 2.53 -21.23 3.11
CA ILE A 310 1.08 -21.22 3.24
C ILE A 310 0.75 -22.45 4.09
N GLY A 311 0.28 -22.22 5.31
CA GLY A 311 -0.18 -23.26 6.24
C GLY A 311 -1.69 -23.24 6.40
N ALA A 312 -2.19 -23.94 7.43
CA ALA A 312 -3.62 -24.00 7.74
C ALA A 312 -4.24 -22.63 8.04
N ASP A 313 -3.48 -21.69 8.59
CA ASP A 313 -3.96 -20.33 8.89
C ASP A 313 -3.51 -19.29 7.82
N GLY A 314 -3.14 -19.76 6.63
CA GLY A 314 -2.69 -18.93 5.51
C GLY A 314 -1.19 -18.62 5.51
N ILE A 315 -0.81 -17.40 5.10
CA ILE A 315 0.59 -17.03 4.83
C ILE A 315 1.36 -16.68 6.11
N VAL A 316 2.51 -17.33 6.28
CA VAL A 316 3.55 -16.95 7.25
C VAL A 316 4.83 -16.61 6.50
N ALA A 317 5.28 -15.37 6.64
CA ALA A 317 6.49 -14.87 5.98
C ALA A 317 7.68 -14.81 6.95
N PHE A 318 8.84 -15.26 6.49
CA PHE A 318 10.08 -15.38 7.26
C PHE A 318 11.08 -14.34 6.77
N PRO A 319 11.03 -13.10 7.30
CA PRO A 319 11.85 -12.00 6.79
C PRO A 319 13.33 -12.28 6.95
N ASP A 320 13.77 -13.03 7.95
CA ASP A 320 15.20 -13.27 8.21
C ASP A 320 15.74 -14.54 7.55
N ALA A 321 14.85 -15.39 7.01
CA ALA A 321 15.24 -16.61 6.32
C ALA A 321 15.93 -16.31 4.98
N ARG A 322 16.83 -17.21 4.60
CA ARG A 322 17.56 -17.20 3.33
C ARG A 322 17.26 -18.50 2.59
N LEU A 323 17.24 -18.43 1.27
CA LEU A 323 17.30 -19.65 0.47
C LEU A 323 18.65 -20.30 0.76
N PRO A 324 18.70 -21.64 0.89
CA PRO A 324 19.96 -22.38 0.85
C PRO A 324 20.77 -21.96 -0.38
N ASP A 325 22.07 -21.77 -0.19
CA ASP A 325 23.03 -21.54 -1.27
C ASP A 325 23.12 -22.76 -2.21
#